data_AF-A0A1Y2BMV0-F1
#
_entry.id   AF-A0A1Y2BMV0-F1
#
_cell.length_a   1.000
_cell.length_b   1.000
_cell.length_c   1.000
_cell.angle_alpha   90.00
_cell.angle_beta   90.00
_cell.angle_gamma   90.00
#
_symmetry.space_group_name_H-M   'P 1'
#
loop_
_entity.id
_entity.type
_entity.pdbx_description
1 polymer ?
#
loop_
_entity_poly.entity_id
_entity_poly.type
_entity_poly.pdbx_seq_one_letter_code
_entity_poly.pdbx_strand_id
1 'polypeptide(L)'
;MKKFIFHLYMFFIFRSCLCQINETSSIDYNELTKYTLDTYDKNNKATRYHLNYDFQNHLFKEYSDYKLAFLPNVQYAIICHENDIDKNDNEKKTMIFWNIATYEIFIATSIYLNAFPVWYIEQKKNGNTFCMRFDSVGWYNNGRADICKNETLPCPDLIILNTSQVTYRYFNDDTLNLNKYFRKYNKKYGKSFESLLNKYSYYEYRIDNNWLAVPISEDFRIFQFNLTTFNECKSKGYDLHYPPYQFFKRNNH
;
A
#
# COMPACT_ATOMS: atom_id res chain seq x y z
N MET A 1 -13.74 -12.85 -13.26
CA MET A 1 -14.25 -11.60 -12.65
C MET A 1 -14.86 -11.79 -11.27
N LYS A 2 -15.93 -12.60 -11.09
CA LYS A 2 -16.57 -12.79 -9.75
C LYS A 2 -15.64 -13.33 -8.65
N LYS A 3 -14.61 -14.11 -8.98
CA LYS A 3 -13.63 -14.64 -8.01
C LYS A 3 -12.60 -13.62 -7.49
N PHE A 4 -12.30 -12.57 -8.26
CA PHE A 4 -11.38 -11.50 -7.82
C PHE A 4 -12.04 -10.59 -6.77
N ILE A 5 -13.36 -10.39 -6.89
CA ILE A 5 -14.20 -9.67 -5.93
C ILE A 5 -14.24 -10.40 -4.57
N PHE A 6 -14.24 -11.73 -4.57
CA PHE A 6 -14.24 -12.53 -3.34
C PHE A 6 -12.93 -12.43 -2.56
N HIS A 7 -11.79 -12.29 -3.25
CA HIS A 7 -10.50 -12.08 -2.58
C HIS A 7 -10.33 -10.66 -2.03
N LEU A 8 -10.92 -9.65 -2.68
CA LEU A 8 -11.02 -8.31 -2.09
C LEU A 8 -11.83 -8.36 -0.77
N TYR A 9 -12.97 -9.07 -0.76
CA TYR A 9 -13.83 -9.22 0.41
C TYR A 9 -13.16 -9.95 1.59
N MET A 10 -12.32 -10.97 1.33
CA MET A 10 -11.58 -11.68 2.39
C MET A 10 -10.47 -10.83 3.04
N PHE A 11 -9.93 -9.83 2.34
CA PHE A 11 -9.01 -8.86 2.93
C PHE A 11 -9.71 -7.95 3.97
N PHE A 12 -11.04 -7.78 3.87
CA PHE A 12 -11.81 -6.92 4.78
C PHE A 12 -12.31 -7.63 6.05
N ILE A 13 -12.27 -8.97 6.16
CA ILE A 13 -12.80 -9.70 7.33
C ILE A 13 -11.82 -9.67 8.52
N PHE A 14 -10.54 -9.33 8.34
CA PHE A 14 -9.57 -9.16 9.44
C PHE A 14 -9.73 -7.85 10.23
N ARG A 15 -10.90 -7.20 10.16
CA ARG A 15 -11.18 -5.85 10.65
C ARG A 15 -11.42 -5.65 12.14
N SER A 16 -11.19 -6.65 12.97
CA SER A 16 -11.56 -6.59 14.39
C SER A 16 -10.37 -6.59 15.34
N CYS A 17 -9.25 -5.97 14.94
CA CYS A 17 -8.32 -5.43 15.93
C CYS A 17 -8.69 -3.98 16.21
N LEU A 18 -9.51 -3.81 17.26
CA LEU A 18 -9.87 -2.55 17.90
C LEU A 18 -8.60 -1.76 18.26
N CYS A 19 -8.14 -0.90 17.35
CA CYS A 19 -7.35 0.26 17.76
C CYS A 19 -8.31 1.18 18.52
N GLN A 20 -8.30 1.09 19.85
CA GLN A 20 -8.87 2.11 20.71
C GLN A 20 -8.09 3.41 20.46
N ILE A 21 -8.63 4.27 19.61
CA ILE A 21 -8.17 5.65 19.49
C ILE A 21 -8.66 6.33 20.76
N ASN A 22 -7.76 6.55 21.72
CA ASN A 22 -8.07 7.33 22.92
C ASN A 22 -8.59 8.72 22.51
N GLU A 23 -9.87 8.97 22.78
CA GLU A 23 -10.60 10.22 22.54
C GLU A 23 -10.05 11.37 23.40
N THR A 24 -8.91 11.94 23.00
CA THR A 24 -8.37 13.17 23.63
C THR A 24 -8.16 14.31 22.65
N SER A 25 -8.56 14.14 21.39
CA SER A 25 -8.56 15.23 20.40
C SER A 25 -9.99 15.65 20.06
N SER A 26 -10.28 16.95 20.17
CA SER A 26 -11.52 17.64 19.80
C SER A 26 -11.81 17.64 18.29
N ILE A 27 -11.42 16.59 17.57
CA ILE A 27 -11.58 16.51 16.12
C ILE A 27 -12.99 16.03 15.84
N ASP A 28 -13.79 16.88 15.20
CA ASP A 28 -15.08 16.47 14.64
C ASP A 28 -14.83 15.63 13.38
N TYR A 29 -14.97 14.31 13.53
CA TYR A 29 -14.81 13.37 12.41
C TYR A 29 -15.83 13.61 11.30
N ASN A 30 -16.99 14.22 11.57
CA ASN A 30 -17.98 14.51 10.54
C ASN A 30 -17.46 15.56 9.55
N GLU A 31 -16.69 16.54 10.05
CA GLU A 31 -16.06 17.56 9.20
C GLU A 31 -14.92 17.00 8.35
N LEU A 32 -14.31 15.88 8.77
CA LEU A 32 -13.15 15.26 8.09
C LEU A 32 -13.52 14.13 7.14
N THR A 33 -14.76 14.08 6.69
CA THR A 33 -15.26 13.07 5.74
C THR A 33 -15.00 13.43 4.29
N LYS A 34 -14.66 14.69 3.98
CA LYS A 34 -14.59 15.17 2.59
C LYS A 34 -13.17 15.38 2.10
N TYR A 35 -12.88 14.82 0.94
CA TYR A 35 -11.57 14.85 0.32
C TYR A 35 -11.68 15.20 -1.16
N THR A 36 -10.58 15.70 -1.72
CA THR A 36 -10.44 15.97 -3.14
C THR A 36 -9.30 15.16 -3.69
N LEU A 37 -9.53 14.51 -4.84
CA LEU A 37 -8.52 13.78 -5.59
C LEU A 37 -8.38 14.43 -6.98
N ASP A 38 -7.24 15.03 -7.23
CA ASP A 38 -6.87 15.55 -8.55
C ASP A 38 -5.99 14.54 -9.26
N THR A 39 -6.42 14.03 -10.41
CA THR A 39 -5.63 13.12 -11.25
C THR A 39 -5.06 13.86 -12.45
N TYR A 40 -3.87 13.45 -12.90
CA TYR A 40 -3.16 14.07 -14.01
C TYR A 40 -2.69 13.00 -15.00
N ASP A 41 -2.95 13.24 -16.29
CA ASP A 41 -2.43 12.39 -17.36
C ASP A 41 -1.02 12.82 -17.82
N LYS A 42 -0.48 12.16 -18.86
CA LYS A 42 0.86 12.48 -19.42
C LYS A 42 0.99 13.89 -20.00
N ASN A 43 -0.13 14.54 -20.30
CA ASN A 43 -0.17 15.91 -20.82
C ASN A 43 -0.45 16.92 -19.68
N ASN A 44 -0.38 16.48 -18.42
CA ASN A 44 -0.76 17.24 -17.22
C ASN A 44 -2.22 17.73 -17.24
N LYS A 45 -3.11 17.06 -17.99
CA LYS A 45 -4.54 17.38 -17.95
C LYS A 45 -5.12 16.90 -16.63
N ALA A 46 -5.63 17.83 -15.84
CA ALA A 46 -6.21 17.55 -14.53
C ALA A 46 -7.68 17.08 -14.64
N THR A 47 -8.06 16.12 -13.81
CA THR A 47 -9.47 15.77 -13.53
C THR A 47 -9.67 15.67 -12.02
N ARG A 48 -10.60 16.47 -11.50
CA ARG A 48 -10.90 16.58 -10.07
C ARG A 48 -12.08 15.70 -9.66
N TYR A 49 -11.92 14.96 -8.58
CA TYR A 49 -12.95 14.13 -7.96
C TYR A 49 -13.20 14.59 -6.52
N HIS A 50 -14.46 14.70 -6.13
CA HIS A 50 -14.86 14.95 -4.75
C HIS A 50 -15.22 13.60 -4.11
N LEU A 51 -14.57 13.29 -2.99
CA LEU A 51 -14.61 11.99 -2.36
C LEU A 51 -15.21 12.10 -0.95
N ASN A 52 -16.02 11.10 -0.58
CA ASN A 52 -16.65 11.01 0.72
C ASN A 52 -16.15 9.76 1.46
N TYR A 53 -15.33 9.97 2.48
CA TYR A 53 -14.78 8.90 3.29
C TYR A 53 -15.77 8.42 4.35
N ASP A 54 -15.99 7.11 4.38
CA ASP A 54 -16.76 6.44 5.40
C ASP A 54 -15.81 5.89 6.47
N PHE A 55 -15.80 6.51 7.66
CA PHE A 55 -14.96 6.08 8.79
C PHE A 55 -15.40 4.76 9.40
N GLN A 56 -16.67 4.39 9.28
CA GLN A 56 -17.15 3.08 9.74
C GLN A 56 -16.61 1.99 8.81
N ASN A 57 -16.65 2.24 7.50
CA ASN A 57 -16.19 1.31 6.47
C ASN A 57 -14.75 1.54 6.01
N HIS A 58 -13.97 2.43 6.63
CA HIS A 58 -12.63 2.93 6.20
C HIS A 58 -12.38 2.89 4.68
N LEU A 59 -13.35 3.41 3.92
CA LEU A 59 -13.34 3.40 2.46
C LEU A 59 -14.01 4.68 1.95
N PHE A 60 -13.56 5.18 0.80
CA PHE A 60 -14.34 6.17 0.06
C PHE A 60 -15.57 5.54 -0.58
N LYS A 61 -16.72 6.19 -0.48
CA LYS A 61 -17.98 5.74 -1.09
C LYS A 61 -17.86 5.62 -2.61
N GLU A 62 -17.04 6.45 -3.23
CA GLU A 62 -16.81 6.46 -4.68
C GLU A 62 -16.04 5.21 -5.18
N TYR A 63 -15.45 4.42 -4.27
CA TYR A 63 -14.91 3.10 -4.63
C TYR A 63 -15.99 2.05 -4.86
N SER A 64 -17.09 2.06 -4.09
CA SER A 64 -18.18 1.09 -4.29
C SER A 64 -18.89 1.27 -5.63
N ASP A 65 -18.85 2.49 -6.17
CA ASP A 65 -19.43 2.84 -7.46
C ASP A 65 -18.50 2.53 -8.65
N TYR A 66 -17.36 1.86 -8.41
CA TYR A 66 -16.31 1.53 -9.39
C TYR A 66 -15.62 2.73 -10.07
N LYS A 67 -16.03 3.96 -9.79
CA LYS A 67 -15.49 5.19 -10.40
C LYS A 67 -13.99 5.34 -10.17
N LEU A 68 -13.53 5.02 -8.96
CA LEU A 68 -12.11 5.10 -8.59
C LEU A 68 -11.32 3.81 -8.83
N ALA A 69 -12.00 2.67 -9.00
CA ALA A 69 -11.35 1.37 -9.12
C ALA A 69 -10.59 1.21 -10.45
N PHE A 70 -11.04 1.90 -11.50
CA PHE A 70 -10.52 1.77 -12.86
C PHE A 70 -10.25 3.13 -13.49
N LEU A 71 -9.56 4.02 -12.78
CA LEU A 71 -9.07 5.27 -13.37
C LEU A 71 -7.98 4.95 -14.40
N PRO A 72 -8.23 5.14 -15.71
CA PRO A 72 -7.21 4.91 -16.72
C PRO A 72 -6.32 6.15 -16.84
N ASN A 73 -5.12 5.97 -17.39
CA ASN A 73 -4.28 7.06 -17.87
C ASN A 73 -3.87 8.08 -16.79
N VAL A 74 -3.63 7.60 -15.57
CA VAL A 74 -3.21 8.45 -14.44
C VAL A 74 -1.69 8.38 -14.29
N GLN A 75 -0.98 9.44 -14.65
CA GLN A 75 0.45 9.58 -14.40
C GLN A 75 0.72 9.81 -12.91
N TYR A 76 -0.05 10.71 -12.30
CA TYR A 76 -0.03 10.91 -10.85
C TYR A 76 -1.40 11.42 -10.36
N ALA A 77 -1.65 11.27 -9.07
CA ALA A 77 -2.83 11.82 -8.42
C ALA A 77 -2.47 12.49 -7.10
N ILE A 78 -3.15 13.58 -6.75
CA ILE A 78 -2.97 14.32 -5.51
C ILE A 78 -4.26 14.22 -4.71
N ILE A 79 -4.17 13.67 -3.49
CA ILE A 79 -5.27 13.68 -2.54
C ILE A 79 -5.00 14.69 -1.43
N CYS A 80 -6.04 15.44 -1.09
CA CYS A 80 -6.06 16.36 0.05
C CYS A 80 -7.42 16.29 0.72
N HIS A 81 -7.50 16.76 1.96
CA HIS A 81 -8.79 17.16 2.52
C HIS A 81 -9.37 18.35 1.72
N GLU A 82 -10.69 18.41 1.58
CA GLU A 82 -11.36 19.38 0.67
C GLU A 82 -11.02 20.85 1.01
N ASN A 83 -10.86 21.17 2.29
CA ASN A 83 -10.50 22.53 2.74
C ASN A 83 -9.02 22.89 2.53
N ASP A 84 -8.18 21.95 2.08
CA ASP A 84 -6.72 22.13 1.99
C ASP A 84 -6.18 22.00 0.56
N ILE A 85 -6.98 21.48 -0.39
CA ILE A 85 -6.53 21.23 -1.78
C ILE A 85 -6.09 22.50 -2.51
N ASP A 86 -6.81 23.61 -2.31
CA ASP A 86 -6.55 24.87 -3.02
C ASP A 86 -5.66 25.84 -2.22
N LYS A 87 -5.14 25.42 -1.06
CA LYS A 87 -4.14 26.19 -0.30
C LYS A 87 -2.82 26.27 -1.07
N ASN A 88 -2.04 27.33 -0.83
CA ASN A 88 -0.74 27.48 -1.47
C ASN A 88 0.26 26.44 -0.94
N ASP A 89 1.29 26.14 -1.73
CA ASP A 89 2.33 25.15 -1.36
C ASP A 89 3.12 25.54 -0.10
N ASN A 90 3.11 26.82 0.29
CA ASN A 90 3.70 27.28 1.55
C ASN A 90 2.85 26.93 2.77
N GLU A 91 1.55 26.65 2.57
CA GLU A 91 0.56 26.41 3.63
C GLU A 91 0.24 24.91 3.78
N LYS A 92 0.65 24.09 2.82
CA LYS A 92 0.44 22.64 2.81
C LYS A 92 1.71 21.93 2.37
N LYS A 93 2.08 20.87 3.06
CA LYS A 93 3.14 19.97 2.59
C LYS A 93 2.54 18.94 1.64
N THR A 94 3.08 18.76 0.44
CA THR A 94 2.71 17.63 -0.43
C THR A 94 3.79 16.56 -0.35
N MET A 95 3.43 15.39 0.19
CA MET A 95 4.33 14.24 0.21
C MET A 95 4.25 13.48 -1.10
N ILE A 96 5.40 13.13 -1.68
CA ILE A 96 5.50 12.36 -2.92
C ILE A 96 5.64 10.88 -2.58
N PHE A 97 4.72 10.08 -3.09
CA PHE A 97 4.69 8.64 -2.89
C PHE A 97 4.74 7.92 -4.24
N TRP A 98 5.86 7.26 -4.49
CA TRP A 98 6.04 6.40 -5.65
C TRP A 98 5.38 5.05 -5.45
N ASN A 99 4.36 4.80 -6.26
CA ASN A 99 3.58 3.57 -6.22
C ASN A 99 3.92 2.63 -7.38
N ILE A 100 3.59 1.35 -7.20
CA ILE A 100 3.71 0.27 -8.19
C ILE A 100 2.63 0.31 -9.27
N ALA A 101 1.67 1.23 -9.17
CA ALA A 101 0.70 1.50 -10.21
C ALA A 101 1.41 1.87 -11.52
N THR A 102 0.81 1.50 -12.64
CA THR A 102 1.24 1.96 -13.97
C THR A 102 0.28 3.03 -14.46
N TYR A 103 0.70 3.79 -15.47
CA TYR A 103 -0.14 4.78 -16.13
C TYR A 103 -1.52 4.24 -16.54
N GLU A 104 -1.57 3.00 -17.01
CA GLU A 104 -2.80 2.35 -17.49
C GLU A 104 -3.64 1.75 -16.35
N ILE A 105 -3.00 1.38 -15.23
CA ILE A 105 -3.62 0.62 -14.14
C ILE A 105 -3.33 1.30 -12.79
N PHE A 106 -4.25 2.18 -12.38
CA PHE A 106 -4.13 2.93 -11.12
C PHE A 106 -4.63 2.19 -9.87
N ILE A 107 -5.21 0.99 -10.02
CA ILE A 107 -5.89 0.27 -8.93
C ILE A 107 -4.96 -0.05 -7.74
N ALA A 108 -3.67 -0.24 -7.97
CA ALA A 108 -2.70 -0.49 -6.91
C ALA A 108 -2.56 0.70 -5.93
N THR A 109 -2.99 1.90 -6.31
CA THR A 109 -3.00 3.08 -5.44
C THR A 109 -4.17 3.09 -4.47
N SER A 110 -5.21 2.30 -4.72
CA SER A 110 -6.46 2.33 -3.94
C SER A 110 -6.28 2.04 -2.45
N ILE A 111 -5.40 1.11 -2.10
CA ILE A 111 -5.12 0.74 -0.70
C ILE A 111 -4.58 1.97 0.04
N TYR A 112 -3.63 2.68 -0.57
CA TYR A 112 -3.01 3.85 0.04
C TYR A 112 -3.91 5.09 0.04
N LEU A 113 -4.73 5.25 -1.01
CA LEU A 113 -5.78 6.28 -1.02
C LEU A 113 -6.71 6.11 0.17
N ASN A 114 -7.23 4.91 0.41
CA ASN A 114 -8.14 4.66 1.54
C ASN A 114 -7.45 4.75 2.91
N ALA A 115 -6.12 4.64 2.97
CA ALA A 115 -5.33 4.88 4.19
C ALA A 115 -5.07 6.38 4.46
N PHE A 116 -5.08 7.23 3.42
CA PHE A 116 -4.73 8.65 3.53
C PHE A 116 -5.55 9.41 4.58
N PRO A 117 -6.90 9.28 4.68
CA PRO A 117 -7.69 9.97 5.71
C PRO A 117 -7.19 9.74 7.14
N VAL A 118 -6.77 8.51 7.46
CA VAL A 118 -6.21 8.16 8.77
C VAL A 118 -4.89 8.87 9.00
N TRP A 119 -4.01 8.90 8.00
CA TRP A 119 -2.74 9.62 8.08
C TRP A 119 -2.94 11.13 8.19
N TYR A 120 -3.88 11.68 7.41
CA TYR A 120 -4.26 13.09 7.46
C TYR A 120 -4.70 13.51 8.87
N ILE A 121 -5.60 12.75 9.49
CA ILE A 121 -6.07 13.03 10.86
C ILE A 121 -4.91 13.03 11.86
N GLU A 122 -4.02 12.04 11.80
CA GLU A 122 -2.88 11.95 12.71
C GLU A 122 -1.91 13.13 12.53
N GLN A 123 -1.71 13.62 11.30
CA GLN A 123 -0.91 14.83 11.08
C GLN A 123 -1.65 16.09 11.53
N LYS A 124 -2.97 16.17 11.31
CA LYS A 124 -3.80 17.32 11.72
C LYS A 124 -3.82 17.50 13.24
N LYS A 125 -3.85 16.41 14.01
CA LYS A 125 -3.69 16.43 15.48
C LYS A 125 -2.40 17.10 15.94
N ASN A 126 -1.35 17.05 15.11
CA ASN A 126 -0.07 17.69 15.37
C ASN A 126 0.05 19.10 14.77
N GLY A 127 -1.06 19.70 14.30
CA GLY A 127 -1.08 21.01 13.66
C GLY A 127 -0.58 21.02 12.22
N ASN A 128 -0.26 19.87 11.65
CA ASN A 128 0.26 19.76 10.30
C ASN A 128 -0.87 19.54 9.29
N THR A 129 -0.83 20.26 8.18
CA THR A 129 -1.70 20.01 7.04
C THR A 129 -0.87 19.49 5.89
N PHE A 130 -1.29 18.37 5.30
CA PHE A 130 -0.55 17.79 4.18
C PHE A 130 -1.48 17.13 3.16
N CYS A 131 -0.97 17.05 1.95
CA CYS A 131 -1.53 16.33 0.82
C CYS A 131 -0.60 15.19 0.44
N MET A 132 -1.12 14.18 -0.25
CA MET A 132 -0.31 13.09 -0.77
C MET A 132 -0.42 13.01 -2.28
N ARG A 133 0.72 13.04 -2.96
CA ARG A 133 0.84 12.82 -4.38
C ARG A 133 1.30 11.38 -4.62
N PHE A 134 0.49 10.59 -5.31
CA PHE A 134 0.80 9.23 -5.73
C PHE A 134 1.26 9.23 -7.18
N ASP A 135 2.50 8.83 -7.43
CA ASP A 135 3.04 8.72 -8.78
C ASP A 135 2.95 7.26 -9.27
N SER A 136 2.42 7.08 -10.49
CA SER A 136 2.31 5.78 -11.17
C SER A 136 3.62 5.38 -11.85
N VAL A 137 4.60 4.99 -11.03
CA VAL A 137 5.99 4.76 -11.48
C VAL A 137 6.22 3.32 -11.93
N GLY A 138 5.51 2.37 -11.31
CA GLY A 138 5.60 0.95 -11.63
C GLY A 138 6.79 0.25 -10.95
N TRP A 139 6.72 -1.08 -10.91
CA TRP A 139 7.69 -1.92 -10.19
C TRP A 139 9.15 -1.70 -10.59
N TYR A 140 9.44 -1.59 -11.88
CA TYR A 140 10.80 -1.50 -12.38
C TYR A 140 11.47 -0.18 -11.94
N ASN A 141 10.80 0.94 -12.18
CA ASN A 141 11.33 2.26 -11.89
C ASN A 141 11.38 2.54 -10.39
N ASN A 142 10.40 2.06 -9.59
CA ASN A 142 10.48 2.14 -8.13
C ASN A 142 11.79 1.56 -7.60
N GLY A 143 12.23 0.43 -8.14
CA GLY A 143 13.46 -0.21 -7.69
C GLY A 143 14.75 0.35 -8.30
N ARG A 144 14.71 0.97 -9.49
CA ARG A 144 15.93 1.23 -10.28
C ARG A 144 16.11 2.63 -10.82
N ALA A 145 15.06 3.41 -10.99
CA ALA A 145 15.18 4.75 -11.56
C ALA A 145 15.97 5.66 -10.61
N ASP A 146 16.85 6.50 -11.14
CA ASP A 146 17.58 7.46 -10.32
C ASP A 146 16.62 8.42 -9.62
N ILE A 147 16.89 8.70 -8.35
CA ILE A 147 16.12 9.63 -7.52
C ILE A 147 17.08 10.60 -6.84
N CYS A 148 16.61 11.81 -6.55
CA CYS A 148 17.33 12.80 -5.74
C CYS A 148 18.78 13.13 -6.19
N LYS A 149 19.19 12.80 -7.43
CA LYS A 149 20.58 13.09 -7.90
C LYS A 149 20.77 14.53 -8.36
N ASN A 150 19.69 15.22 -8.75
CA ASN A 150 19.69 16.63 -9.12
C ASN A 150 18.28 17.23 -8.96
N GLU A 151 18.13 18.53 -9.18
CA GLU A 151 16.84 19.24 -9.05
C GLU A 151 15.78 18.82 -10.08
N THR A 152 16.21 18.24 -11.22
CA THR A 152 15.29 17.79 -12.27
C THR A 152 14.70 16.42 -12.01
N LEU A 153 15.37 15.61 -11.18
CA LEU A 153 14.93 14.27 -10.85
C LEU A 153 14.03 14.30 -9.62
N PRO A 154 12.92 13.54 -9.65
CA PRO A 154 12.03 13.43 -8.51
C PRO A 154 12.76 12.87 -7.29
N CYS A 155 12.44 13.42 -6.12
CA CYS A 155 12.92 12.95 -4.84
C CYS A 155 11.72 12.53 -3.98
N PRO A 156 11.26 11.27 -4.11
CA PRO A 156 10.06 10.82 -3.40
C PRO A 156 10.29 10.73 -1.89
N ASP A 157 9.28 11.08 -1.10
CA ASP A 157 9.29 10.88 0.36
C ASP A 157 9.08 9.40 0.72
N LEU A 158 8.31 8.68 -0.11
CA LEU A 158 7.94 7.27 0.09
C LEU A 158 8.03 6.51 -1.24
N ILE A 159 8.48 5.25 -1.19
CA ILE A 159 8.54 4.35 -2.35
C ILE A 159 8.07 2.96 -1.92
N ILE A 160 7.16 2.35 -2.69
CA ILE A 160 6.89 0.90 -2.54
C ILE A 160 7.96 0.11 -3.27
N LEU A 161 8.62 -0.79 -2.54
CA LEU A 161 9.70 -1.64 -3.05
C LEU A 161 9.38 -3.10 -2.80
N ASN A 162 9.83 -3.97 -3.70
CA ASN A 162 10.05 -5.38 -3.37
C ASN A 162 11.25 -5.51 -2.43
N THR A 163 11.28 -6.56 -1.62
CA THR A 163 12.40 -6.81 -0.69
C THR A 163 13.74 -6.87 -1.41
N SER A 164 13.81 -7.51 -2.58
CA SER A 164 15.00 -7.55 -3.42
C SER A 164 15.47 -6.20 -3.97
N GLN A 165 14.60 -5.19 -4.00
CA GLN A 165 14.93 -3.84 -4.48
C GLN A 165 15.47 -2.95 -3.35
N VAL A 166 15.19 -3.28 -2.09
CA VAL A 166 15.68 -2.51 -0.91
C VAL A 166 17.20 -2.48 -0.91
N THR A 167 17.85 -3.62 -1.16
CA THR A 167 19.32 -3.73 -1.21
C THR A 167 19.93 -2.84 -2.29
N TYR A 168 19.34 -2.80 -3.48
CA TYR A 168 19.84 -1.93 -4.57
C TYR A 168 19.78 -0.45 -4.17
N ARG A 169 18.64 -0.02 -3.61
CA ARG A 169 18.46 1.36 -3.13
C ARG A 169 19.42 1.70 -2.00
N TYR A 170 19.66 0.77 -1.08
CA TYR A 170 20.60 0.95 0.02
C TYR A 170 22.01 1.26 -0.49
N PHE A 171 22.54 0.47 -1.42
CA PHE A 171 23.90 0.67 -1.96
C PHE A 171 24.05 1.92 -2.85
N ASN A 172 22.94 2.56 -3.23
CA ASN A 172 22.93 3.82 -3.97
C ASN A 172 22.74 5.05 -3.07
N ASP A 173 22.73 4.85 -1.74
CA ASP A 173 22.44 5.88 -0.72
C ASP A 173 21.02 6.47 -0.84
N ASP A 174 20.07 5.71 -1.39
CA ASP A 174 18.68 6.13 -1.63
C ASP A 174 17.74 5.85 -0.43
N THR A 175 18.27 5.40 0.71
CA THR A 175 17.47 4.92 1.87
C THR A 175 17.76 5.67 3.16
N LEU A 176 16.77 5.68 4.06
CA LEU A 176 16.91 6.27 5.40
C LEU A 176 17.05 5.17 6.46
N ASN A 177 17.90 5.43 7.47
CA ASN A 177 18.01 4.56 8.63
C ASN A 177 16.83 4.75 9.59
N LEU A 178 15.98 3.73 9.68
CA LEU A 178 14.76 3.72 10.51
C LEU A 178 14.99 3.17 11.92
N ASN A 179 16.22 2.87 12.34
CA ASN A 179 16.50 2.35 13.70
C ASN A 179 15.93 3.25 14.80
N LYS A 180 16.05 4.57 14.65
CA LYS A 180 15.49 5.54 15.61
C LYS A 180 13.97 5.48 15.66
N TYR A 181 13.31 5.26 14.52
CA TYR A 181 11.86 5.10 14.41
C TYR A 181 11.41 3.84 15.14
N PHE A 182 11.97 2.68 14.82
CA PHE A 182 11.60 1.41 15.46
C PHE A 182 11.92 1.39 16.96
N ARG A 183 13.03 2.01 17.40
CA ARG A 183 13.33 2.17 18.82
C ARG A 183 12.26 3.00 19.55
N LYS A 184 11.76 4.07 18.93
CA LYS A 184 10.66 4.87 19.50
C LYS A 184 9.36 4.08 19.56
N TYR A 185 9.05 3.32 18.51
CA TYR A 185 7.91 2.41 18.49
C TYR A 185 7.98 1.41 19.65
N ASN A 186 9.11 0.71 19.80
CA ASN A 186 9.31 -0.29 20.86
C ASN A 186 9.14 0.34 22.26
N LYS A 187 9.66 1.55 22.48
CA LYS A 187 9.48 2.29 23.75
C LYS A 187 8.02 2.66 24.03
N LYS A 188 7.26 3.03 23.00
CA LYS A 188 5.86 3.47 23.14
C LYS A 188 4.92 2.29 23.40
N TYR A 189 5.13 1.17 22.74
CA TYR A 189 4.19 0.04 22.75
C TYR A 189 4.64 -1.17 23.58
N GLY A 190 5.90 -1.17 24.06
CA GLY A 190 6.46 -2.28 24.84
C GLY A 190 6.67 -3.57 24.06
N LYS A 191 6.44 -3.56 22.74
CA LYS A 191 6.62 -4.69 21.83
C LYS A 191 7.61 -4.30 20.75
N SER A 192 8.58 -5.18 20.49
CA SER A 192 9.52 -5.01 19.39
C SER A 192 8.82 -5.16 18.05
N PHE A 193 9.09 -4.28 17.08
CA PHE A 193 8.58 -4.46 15.72
C PHE A 193 8.99 -5.82 15.13
N GLU A 194 10.21 -6.27 15.45
CA GLU A 194 10.75 -7.58 15.15
C GLU A 194 9.82 -8.74 15.53
N SER A 195 9.17 -8.64 16.70
CA SER A 195 8.28 -9.70 17.20
C SER A 195 6.96 -9.82 16.44
N LEU A 196 6.63 -8.83 15.62
CA LEU A 196 5.44 -8.83 14.78
C LEU A 196 5.70 -9.47 13.40
N LEU A 197 6.97 -9.66 13.03
CA LEU A 197 7.35 -10.20 11.73
C LEU A 197 7.62 -11.69 11.80
N ASN A 198 7.43 -12.37 10.68
CA ASN A 198 7.96 -13.71 10.54
C ASN A 198 9.50 -13.67 10.56
N LYS A 199 10.13 -14.77 10.99
CA LYS A 199 11.58 -14.86 11.21
C LYS A 199 12.40 -14.49 9.97
N TYR A 200 11.89 -14.75 8.77
CA TYR A 200 12.63 -14.54 7.52
C TYR A 200 12.51 -13.09 7.03
N SER A 201 11.31 -12.51 7.08
CA SER A 201 11.07 -11.12 6.69
C SER A 201 11.99 -10.16 7.45
N TYR A 202 12.27 -10.42 8.73
CA TYR A 202 13.19 -9.61 9.52
C TYR A 202 14.55 -9.38 8.86
N TYR A 203 15.13 -10.38 8.18
CA TYR A 203 16.44 -10.25 7.55
C TYR A 203 16.39 -9.50 6.21
N GLU A 204 15.23 -9.42 5.56
CA GLU A 204 15.08 -8.75 4.26
C GLU A 204 15.09 -7.23 4.37
N TYR A 205 14.73 -6.69 5.54
CA TYR A 205 14.62 -5.25 5.76
C TYR A 205 15.80 -4.66 6.57
N ARG A 206 16.81 -5.48 6.88
CA ARG A 206 18.01 -5.08 7.61
C ARG A 206 19.27 -5.30 6.80
N ILE A 207 20.06 -4.23 6.63
CA ILE A 207 21.40 -4.28 6.03
C ILE A 207 22.34 -3.46 6.91
N ASP A 208 23.53 -4.00 7.21
CA ASP A 208 24.53 -3.38 8.10
C ASP A 208 23.95 -2.89 9.44
N ASN A 209 23.09 -3.72 10.05
CA ASN A 209 22.35 -3.41 11.28
C ASN A 209 21.37 -2.23 11.20
N ASN A 210 21.09 -1.70 10.01
CA ASN A 210 20.12 -0.64 9.80
C ASN A 210 18.79 -1.20 9.33
N TRP A 211 17.71 -0.77 9.98
CA TRP A 211 16.36 -0.91 9.45
C TRP A 211 16.16 0.05 8.28
N LEU A 212 15.80 -0.47 7.11
CA LEU A 212 15.74 0.32 5.87
C LEU A 212 14.32 0.59 5.37
N ALA A 213 13.36 -0.25 5.74
CA ALA A 213 11.97 -0.13 5.30
C ALA A 213 11.00 -0.71 6.33
N VAL A 214 9.72 -0.40 6.12
CA VAL A 214 8.60 -0.95 6.89
C VAL A 214 7.90 -1.99 5.99
N PRO A 215 7.75 -3.25 6.43
CA PRO A 215 6.95 -4.26 5.73
C PRO A 215 5.49 -3.84 5.68
N ILE A 216 4.88 -3.84 4.49
CA ILE A 216 3.48 -3.41 4.29
C ILE A 216 2.59 -4.60 3.86
N SER A 217 3.13 -5.51 3.06
CA SER A 217 2.41 -6.71 2.59
C SER A 217 3.36 -7.88 2.38
N GLU A 218 2.83 -9.09 2.53
CA GLU A 218 3.51 -10.34 2.18
C GLU A 218 2.66 -11.06 1.12
N ASP A 219 3.31 -11.56 0.07
CA ASP A 219 2.67 -12.39 -0.95
C ASP A 219 2.97 -13.87 -0.68
N PHE A 220 1.91 -14.65 -0.49
CA PHE A 220 2.01 -16.10 -0.32
C PHE A 220 1.64 -16.80 -1.62
N ARG A 221 2.63 -17.43 -2.24
CA ARG A 221 2.40 -18.29 -3.40
C ARG A 221 1.85 -19.64 -2.94
N ILE A 222 0.55 -19.80 -3.08
CA ILE A 222 -0.14 -21.06 -2.79
C ILE A 222 -0.40 -21.84 -4.07
N PHE A 223 -0.27 -23.17 -4.01
CA PHE A 223 -0.67 -24.05 -5.09
C PHE A 223 -2.20 -24.17 -5.12
N GLN A 224 -2.83 -23.58 -6.13
CA GLN A 224 -4.28 -23.70 -6.34
C GLN A 224 -4.58 -24.80 -7.35
N PHE A 225 -5.59 -25.63 -7.06
CA PHE A 225 -6.04 -26.67 -7.96
C PHE A 225 -7.58 -26.77 -7.95
N ASN A 226 -8.16 -27.33 -9.02
CA ASN A 226 -9.59 -27.49 -9.15
C ASN A 226 -10.05 -28.77 -8.43
N LEU A 227 -10.84 -28.62 -7.36
CA LEU A 227 -11.34 -29.74 -6.56
C LEU A 227 -12.17 -30.74 -7.38
N THR A 228 -13.02 -30.25 -8.28
CA THR A 228 -13.86 -31.12 -9.13
C THR A 228 -13.00 -31.98 -10.02
N THR A 229 -12.08 -31.37 -10.77
CA THR A 229 -11.14 -32.10 -11.63
C THR A 229 -10.28 -33.08 -10.83
N PHE A 230 -9.80 -32.65 -9.65
CA PHE A 230 -8.99 -33.50 -8.78
C PHE A 230 -9.76 -34.74 -8.28
N ASN A 231 -11.03 -34.56 -7.90
CA ASN A 231 -11.91 -35.66 -7.49
C ASN A 231 -12.27 -36.59 -8.65
N GLU A 232 -12.51 -36.06 -9.85
CA GLU A 232 -12.76 -36.86 -11.04
C GLU A 232 -11.54 -37.70 -11.45
N CYS A 233 -10.33 -37.15 -11.37
CA CYS A 233 -9.13 -37.94 -11.60
C CYS A 233 -8.96 -39.01 -10.51
N LYS A 234 -9.21 -38.67 -9.24
CA LYS A 234 -9.17 -39.66 -8.16
C LYS A 234 -10.18 -40.80 -8.37
N SER A 235 -11.41 -40.50 -8.82
CA SER A 235 -12.42 -41.53 -9.10
C SER A 235 -12.08 -42.39 -10.32
N LYS A 236 -11.30 -41.86 -11.27
CA LYS A 236 -10.73 -42.60 -12.40
C LYS A 236 -9.51 -43.45 -12.03
N GLY A 237 -9.13 -43.52 -10.76
CA GLY A 237 -8.04 -44.37 -10.27
C GLY A 237 -6.65 -43.73 -10.30
N TYR A 238 -6.55 -42.41 -10.51
CA TYR A 238 -5.27 -41.72 -10.39
C TYR A 238 -4.85 -41.63 -8.91
N ASP A 239 -3.55 -41.82 -8.64
CA ASP A 239 -2.93 -41.76 -7.30
C ASP A 239 -2.84 -40.31 -6.79
N LEU A 240 -3.99 -39.74 -6.41
CA LEU A 240 -4.16 -38.36 -5.98
C LEU A 240 -4.67 -38.29 -4.53
N HIS A 241 -4.01 -37.47 -3.71
CA HIS A 241 -4.32 -37.30 -2.28
C HIS A 241 -4.51 -35.83 -1.89
N TYR A 242 -5.24 -35.61 -0.81
CA TYR A 242 -5.48 -34.28 -0.23
C TYR A 242 -4.63 -34.04 1.02
N PRO A 243 -3.95 -32.89 1.16
CA PRO A 243 -3.60 -31.98 0.06
C PRO A 243 -2.63 -32.67 -0.92
N PRO A 244 -2.50 -32.19 -2.17
CA PRO A 244 -1.50 -32.70 -3.10
C PRO A 244 -0.11 -32.59 -2.45
N TYR A 245 0.48 -33.73 -2.08
CA TYR A 245 1.65 -33.79 -1.21
C TYR A 245 2.95 -34.04 -1.97
N GLN A 246 2.88 -34.41 -3.26
CA GLN A 246 4.06 -34.73 -4.08
C GLN A 246 3.94 -34.14 -5.50
N PHE A 247 5.01 -33.47 -5.95
CA PHE A 247 5.10 -32.90 -7.29
C PHE A 247 5.42 -33.94 -8.38
N PHE A 248 6.04 -35.08 -8.04
CA PHE A 248 6.34 -36.15 -8.99
C PHE A 248 6.46 -37.50 -8.27
N LYS A 249 5.59 -38.45 -8.62
CA LYS A 249 5.98 -39.86 -8.64
C LYS A 249 6.55 -40.08 -10.04
N ARG A 250 7.89 -40.09 -10.18
CA ARG A 250 8.51 -40.64 -11.40
C ARG A 250 8.09 -42.10 -11.43
N ASN A 251 7.18 -42.45 -12.35
CA ASN A 251 6.95 -43.84 -12.67
C ASN A 251 8.26 -44.35 -13.31
N ASN A 252 9.08 -45.02 -12.52
CA ASN A 252 10.12 -45.89 -13.03
C ASN A 252 9.40 -47.10 -13.65
N HIS A 253 9.00 -46.96 -14.91
CA HIS A 253 8.65 -48.07 -15.78
C HIS A 253 9.56 -48.02 -17.00
#